data_AF-A0A560XKG7-F1
#
_entry.id   AF-A0A560XKG7-F1
#
_cell.length_a   1.000
_cell.length_b   1.000
_cell.length_c   1.000
_cell.angle_alpha   90.00
_cell.angle_beta   90.00
_cell.angle_gamma   90.00
#
_symmetry.space_group_name_H-M   'P 1'
#
loop_
_entity.id
_entity.type
_entity.pdbx_description
1 polymer ?
#
loop_
_entity_poly.entity_id
_entity_poly.type
_entity_poly.pdbx_seq_one_letter_code
_entity_poly.pdbx_strand_id
1 'polypeptide(L)'
;MVDRIGEIERHMILLGISKKAIADLSTMIRAHATVAPDADPAIHPQVLTAEIGQIARTFHKSSLRRGEALHYPISDPGWNMLLALVTDATEYRTSCVTSLCYASGSPMTTALRHLSRLERDGKIQRREDRHDSRKCVIEATPETLEIMRNLIVSFCVEPPLH
;
A
#
# COMPACT_ATOMS: atom_id res chain seq x y z
N MET A 1 -12.98 23.33 26.07
CA MET A 1 -12.15 22.19 25.63
C MET A 1 -11.31 21.77 26.82
N VAL A 2 -11.76 20.76 27.55
CA VAL A 2 -11.26 20.44 28.90
C VAL A 2 -9.89 19.78 28.81
N ASP A 3 -8.96 20.24 29.64
CA ASP A 3 -7.58 19.76 29.77
C ASP A 3 -7.55 18.28 30.23
N ARG A 4 -7.74 17.38 29.25
CA ARG A 4 -7.79 15.92 29.43
C ARG A 4 -6.55 15.35 30.10
N ILE A 5 -5.40 16.00 29.96
CA ILE A 5 -4.12 15.54 30.53
C ILE A 5 -4.11 15.79 32.05
N GLY A 6 -4.53 16.98 32.49
CA GLY A 6 -4.63 17.28 33.92
C GLY A 6 -5.66 16.41 34.67
N GLU A 7 -6.66 15.89 33.98
CA GLU A 7 -7.67 14.98 34.57
C GLU A 7 -7.14 13.55 34.76
N ILE A 8 -6.35 13.06 33.80
CA ILE A 8 -5.69 11.75 33.88
C ILE A 8 -4.66 11.73 35.00
N GLU A 9 -3.86 12.80 35.15
CA GLU A 9 -2.87 12.90 36.23
C GLU A 9 -3.53 12.89 37.62
N ARG A 10 -4.67 13.57 37.78
CA ARG A 10 -5.46 13.53 39.02
C ARG A 10 -6.01 12.13 39.32
N HIS A 11 -6.47 11.41 38.29
CA HIS A 11 -6.98 10.05 38.46
C HIS A 11 -5.88 9.05 38.83
N MET A 12 -4.68 9.19 38.24
CA MET A 12 -3.54 8.33 38.57
C MET A 12 -3.03 8.54 40.01
N ILE A 13 -3.09 9.77 40.52
CA ILE A 13 -2.78 10.07 41.93
C ILE A 13 -3.81 9.40 42.86
N LEU A 14 -5.09 9.42 42.50
CA LEU A 14 -6.17 8.77 43.25
C LEU A 14 -6.02 7.24 43.28
N LEU A 15 -5.43 6.65 42.23
CA LEU A 15 -5.09 5.22 42.16
C LEU A 15 -3.81 4.85 42.95
N GLY A 16 -3.22 5.79 43.69
CA GLY A 16 -2.06 5.55 44.56
C GLY A 16 -0.72 5.54 43.83
N ILE A 17 -0.68 5.95 42.56
CA ILE A 17 0.56 6.04 41.79
C ILE A 17 1.36 7.26 42.28
N SER A 18 2.63 7.04 42.62
CA SER A 18 3.52 8.10 43.11
C SER A 18 3.61 9.26 42.11
N LYS A 19 3.50 10.50 42.60
CA LYS A 19 3.68 11.72 41.80
C LYS A 19 4.98 11.72 41.00
N LYS A 20 6.04 11.08 41.51
CA LYS A 20 7.32 10.96 40.80
C LYS A 20 7.20 10.04 39.58
N ALA A 21 6.55 8.89 39.72
CA ALA A 21 6.30 7.96 38.61
C ALA A 21 5.39 8.57 37.54
N ILE A 22 4.40 9.39 37.95
CA ILE A 22 3.55 10.14 37.03
C ILE A 22 4.38 11.21 36.30
N ALA A 23 5.22 11.97 37.00
CA ALA A 23 6.08 12.98 36.38
C ALA A 23 7.11 12.37 35.40
N ASP A 24 7.71 11.23 35.76
CA ASP A 24 8.65 10.50 34.90
C ASP A 24 7.94 9.96 33.65
N LEU A 25 6.73 9.40 33.81
CA LEU A 25 5.89 8.93 32.70
C LEU A 25 5.43 10.09 31.81
N SER A 26 4.97 11.20 32.38
CA SER A 26 4.56 12.39 31.63
C SER A 26 5.75 13.04 30.91
N THR A 27 6.96 12.95 31.45
CA THR A 27 8.20 13.41 30.80
C THR A 27 8.61 12.49 29.66
N MET A 28 8.48 11.17 29.84
CA MET A 28 8.71 10.18 28.78
C MET A 28 7.73 10.34 27.61
N ILE A 29 6.45 10.54 27.91
CA ILE A 29 5.38 10.77 26.91
C ILE A 29 5.66 12.07 26.15
N ARG A 30 6.03 13.16 26.85
CA ARG A 30 6.38 14.43 26.20
C ARG A 30 7.65 14.35 25.37
N ALA A 31 8.66 13.59 25.79
CA ALA A 31 9.90 13.39 25.02
C ALA A 31 9.66 12.60 23.71
N HIS A 32 8.63 11.75 23.66
CA HIS A 32 8.20 11.05 22.45
C HIS A 32 7.14 11.81 21.64
N ALA A 33 6.50 12.83 22.21
CA ALA A 33 5.45 13.62 21.56
C ALA A 33 6.01 14.93 21.00
N THR A 34 6.60 14.88 19.81
CA THR A 34 6.79 16.08 18.96
C THR A 34 5.88 16.02 17.75
N VAL A 35 4.57 16.11 17.94
CA VAL A 35 3.60 16.42 16.86
C VAL A 35 2.49 17.32 17.42
N ALA A 36 2.19 18.41 16.71
CA ALA A 36 1.30 19.49 17.09
C ALA A 36 -0.19 19.07 17.23
N PRO A 37 -1.04 19.84 17.95
CA PRO A 37 -2.30 19.36 18.53
C PRO A 37 -3.52 19.27 17.59
N ASP A 38 -3.42 19.63 16.31
CA ASP A 38 -4.58 19.76 15.42
C ASP A 38 -4.59 18.80 14.22
N ALA A 39 -3.71 17.79 14.18
CA ALA A 39 -3.77 16.70 13.20
C ALA A 39 -4.42 15.45 13.80
N ASP A 40 -5.48 14.94 13.17
CA ASP A 40 -6.11 13.67 13.51
C ASP A 40 -5.06 12.53 13.56
N PRO A 41 -4.83 11.88 14.72
CA PRO A 41 -3.74 10.92 14.91
C PRO A 41 -4.01 9.52 14.31
N ALA A 42 -5.06 9.31 13.52
CA ALA A 42 -5.55 7.97 13.20
C ALA A 42 -5.16 7.33 11.84
N ILE A 43 -4.49 8.02 10.91
CA ILE A 43 -4.00 7.36 9.67
C ILE A 43 -2.52 7.69 9.44
N HIS A 44 -1.63 6.84 9.94
CA HIS A 44 -0.23 6.91 9.55
C HIS A 44 -0.10 6.61 8.04
N PRO A 45 0.60 7.44 7.24
CA PRO A 45 0.76 7.24 5.80
C PRO A 45 1.27 5.84 5.41
N GLN A 46 2.05 5.21 6.29
CA GLN A 46 2.57 3.85 6.11
C GLN A 46 1.49 2.77 6.28
N VAL A 47 0.54 2.97 7.19
CA VAL A 47 -0.61 2.07 7.39
C VAL A 47 -1.49 2.09 6.15
N LEU A 48 -1.82 3.29 5.65
CA LEU A 48 -2.58 3.46 4.40
C LEU A 48 -1.86 2.81 3.20
N THR A 49 -0.54 2.93 3.13
CA THR A 49 0.27 2.30 2.07
C THR A 49 0.22 0.78 2.14
N ALA A 50 0.33 0.19 3.33
CA ALA A 50 0.24 -1.25 3.53
C ALA A 50 -1.16 -1.80 3.21
N GLU A 51 -2.22 -1.07 3.59
CA GLU A 51 -3.61 -1.41 3.27
C GLU A 51 -3.86 -1.43 1.77
N ILE A 52 -3.40 -0.40 1.04
CA ILE A 52 -3.48 -0.34 -0.42
C ILE A 52 -2.81 -1.57 -1.05
N GLY A 53 -1.61 -1.93 -0.60
CA GLY A 53 -0.88 -3.10 -1.10
C GLY A 53 -1.66 -4.41 -0.91
N GLN A 54 -2.31 -4.55 0.25
CA GLN A 54 -3.13 -5.71 0.58
C GLN A 54 -4.43 -5.77 -0.24
N ILE A 55 -5.08 -4.63 -0.48
CA ILE A 55 -6.26 -4.55 -1.34
C ILE A 55 -5.89 -4.89 -2.79
N ALA A 56 -4.77 -4.34 -3.29
CA ALA A 56 -4.25 -4.66 -4.63
C ALA A 56 -4.03 -6.17 -4.81
N ARG A 57 -3.39 -6.81 -3.82
CA ARG A 57 -3.17 -8.27 -3.80
C ARG A 57 -4.48 -9.05 -3.79
N THR A 58 -5.48 -8.56 -3.07
CA THR A 58 -6.80 -9.19 -2.98
C THR A 58 -7.53 -9.13 -4.32
N PHE A 59 -7.53 -7.98 -4.99
CA PHE A 59 -8.10 -7.87 -6.35
C PHE A 59 -7.36 -8.72 -7.36
N HIS A 60 -6.03 -8.77 -7.27
CA HIS A 60 -5.21 -9.60 -8.14
C HIS A 60 -5.56 -11.08 -7.98
N LYS A 61 -5.58 -11.58 -6.74
CA LYS A 61 -5.96 -12.96 -6.43
C LYS A 61 -7.40 -13.28 -6.85
N SER A 62 -8.33 -12.35 -6.65
CA SER A 62 -9.72 -12.49 -7.10
C SER A 62 -9.78 -12.66 -8.63
N SER A 63 -9.02 -11.85 -9.37
CA SER A 63 -8.91 -11.96 -10.83
C SER A 63 -8.45 -13.34 -11.29
N LEU A 64 -7.37 -13.87 -10.70
CA LEU A 64 -6.84 -15.20 -11.03
C LEU A 64 -7.83 -16.33 -10.71
N ARG A 65 -8.46 -16.27 -9.52
CA ARG A 65 -9.43 -17.29 -9.07
C ARG A 65 -10.64 -17.40 -10.00
N ARG A 66 -11.06 -16.32 -10.68
CA ARG A 66 -12.14 -16.38 -11.66
C ARG A 66 -11.79 -17.27 -12.84
N GLY A 67 -10.58 -17.13 -13.38
CA GLY A 67 -10.13 -17.94 -14.51
C GLY A 67 -10.00 -19.42 -14.16
N GLU A 68 -9.44 -19.69 -12.97
CA GLU A 68 -9.32 -21.06 -12.44
C GLU A 68 -10.70 -21.70 -12.21
N ALA A 69 -11.60 -21.03 -11.49
CA ALA A 69 -12.92 -21.56 -11.16
C ALA A 69 -13.76 -21.88 -12.41
N LEU A 70 -13.62 -21.06 -13.46
CA LEU A 70 -14.36 -21.22 -14.71
C LEU A 70 -13.66 -22.12 -15.72
N HIS A 71 -12.42 -22.56 -15.44
CA HIS A 71 -11.57 -23.27 -16.41
C HIS A 71 -11.51 -22.55 -17.78
N TYR A 72 -11.57 -21.21 -17.75
CA TYR A 72 -11.65 -20.36 -18.93
C TYR A 72 -10.80 -19.10 -18.70
N PRO A 73 -10.01 -18.63 -19.68
CA PRO A 73 -9.05 -17.56 -19.50
C PRO A 73 -9.72 -16.17 -19.40
N ILE A 74 -10.35 -15.90 -18.26
CA ILE A 74 -10.88 -14.57 -17.91
C ILE A 74 -9.82 -13.83 -17.11
N SER A 75 -8.92 -13.15 -17.81
CA SER A 75 -7.98 -12.21 -17.19
C SER A 75 -7.90 -10.92 -17.98
N ASP A 76 -7.61 -9.83 -17.27
CA ASP A 76 -7.04 -8.64 -17.87
C ASP A 76 -5.55 -8.63 -17.49
N PRO A 77 -4.66 -9.08 -18.40
CA PRO A 77 -3.24 -9.22 -18.11
C PRO A 77 -2.59 -7.90 -17.70
N GLY A 78 -3.01 -6.79 -18.33
CA GLY A 78 -2.43 -5.47 -18.05
C GLY A 78 -2.84 -4.98 -16.66
N TRP A 79 -4.12 -5.11 -16.33
CA TRP A 79 -4.63 -4.81 -15.00
C TRP A 79 -3.95 -5.64 -13.90
N ASN A 80 -3.83 -6.95 -14.11
CA ASN A 80 -3.18 -7.85 -13.17
C ASN A 80 -1.69 -7.48 -12.94
N MET A 81 -0.97 -7.06 -13.99
CA MET A 81 0.40 -6.57 -13.85
C MET A 81 0.47 -5.28 -13.04
N LEU A 82 -0.43 -4.32 -13.27
CA LEU A 82 -0.46 -3.06 -12.52
C LEU A 82 -0.75 -3.30 -11.03
N LEU A 83 -1.68 -4.21 -10.70
CA LEU A 83 -1.94 -4.60 -9.31
C LEU A 83 -0.72 -5.22 -8.64
N ALA A 84 -0.01 -6.11 -9.35
CA ALA A 84 1.23 -6.70 -8.83
C ALA A 84 2.32 -5.64 -8.58
N LEU A 85 2.45 -4.66 -9.47
CA LEU A 85 3.40 -3.55 -9.31
C LEU A 85 3.03 -2.62 -8.15
N VAL A 86 1.74 -2.38 -7.88
CA VAL A 86 1.31 -1.66 -6.67
C VAL A 86 1.72 -2.43 -5.43
N THR A 87 1.44 -3.74 -5.37
CA THR A 87 1.85 -4.58 -4.25
C THR A 87 3.36 -4.53 -4.02
N ASP A 88 4.17 -4.69 -5.07
CA ASP A 88 5.63 -4.63 -4.96
C ASP A 88 6.11 -3.24 -4.50
N ALA A 89 5.52 -2.15 -5.02
CA ALA A 89 5.86 -0.80 -4.60
C ALA A 89 5.57 -0.55 -3.10
N THR A 90 4.44 -1.05 -2.60
CA THR A 90 4.08 -0.93 -1.17
C THR A 90 4.97 -1.77 -0.25
N GLU A 91 5.61 -2.80 -0.78
CA GLU A 91 6.50 -3.71 -0.05
C GLU A 91 7.99 -3.40 -0.30
N TYR A 92 8.30 -2.29 -0.96
CA TYR A 92 9.66 -1.91 -1.37
C TYR A 92 10.40 -3.01 -2.15
N ARG A 93 9.65 -3.78 -2.95
CA ARG A 93 10.18 -4.82 -3.84
C ARG A 93 10.21 -4.34 -5.28
N THR A 94 11.06 -4.99 -6.05
CA THR A 94 11.18 -4.78 -7.49
C THR A 94 10.70 -6.01 -8.24
N SER A 95 9.94 -5.81 -9.31
CA SER A 95 9.48 -6.88 -10.19
C SER A 95 10.45 -7.07 -11.36
N CYS A 96 10.62 -8.30 -11.84
CA CYS A 96 11.29 -8.57 -13.12
C CYS A 96 10.26 -9.00 -14.18
N VAL A 97 10.67 -9.01 -15.46
CA VAL A 97 9.79 -9.39 -16.58
C VAL A 97 9.11 -10.75 -16.35
N THR A 98 9.87 -11.77 -15.94
CA THR A 98 9.33 -13.12 -15.73
C THR A 98 8.29 -13.16 -14.61
N SER A 99 8.57 -12.54 -13.46
CA SER A 99 7.63 -12.47 -12.34
C SER A 99 6.35 -11.72 -12.72
N LEU A 100 6.49 -10.62 -13.48
CA LEU A 100 5.36 -9.82 -13.91
C LEU A 100 4.51 -10.54 -14.98
N CYS A 101 5.15 -11.30 -15.88
CA CYS A 101 4.45 -12.16 -16.83
C CYS A 101 3.67 -13.26 -16.12
N TYR A 102 4.25 -13.87 -15.09
CA TYR A 102 3.55 -14.85 -14.24
C TYR A 102 2.34 -14.21 -13.54
N ALA A 103 2.54 -13.04 -12.93
CA ALA A 103 1.46 -12.30 -12.27
C ALA A 103 0.32 -11.92 -13.22
N SER A 104 0.56 -11.80 -14.52
CA SER A 104 -0.51 -11.47 -15.49
C SER A 104 -1.66 -12.48 -15.52
N GLY A 105 -1.41 -13.74 -15.13
CA GLY A 105 -2.40 -14.82 -15.24
C GLY A 105 -2.73 -15.18 -16.69
N SER A 106 -1.78 -14.98 -17.62
CA SER A 106 -1.95 -15.27 -19.05
C SER A 106 -0.72 -15.99 -19.62
N PRO A 107 -0.85 -16.69 -20.78
CA PRO A 107 0.30 -17.29 -21.45
C PRO A 107 1.42 -16.28 -21.75
N MET A 108 2.68 -16.72 -21.71
CA MET A 108 3.87 -15.85 -21.76
C MET A 108 3.85 -14.85 -22.93
N THR A 109 3.53 -15.29 -24.15
CA THR A 109 3.51 -14.42 -25.34
C THR A 109 2.42 -13.34 -25.24
N THR A 110 1.27 -13.69 -24.66
CA THR A 110 0.19 -12.73 -24.35
C THR A 110 0.67 -11.74 -23.30
N ALA A 111 1.25 -12.21 -22.20
CA ALA A 111 1.76 -11.36 -21.14
C ALA A 111 2.79 -10.34 -21.66
N LEU A 112 3.76 -10.79 -22.46
CA LEU A 112 4.78 -9.92 -23.07
C LEU A 112 4.19 -8.85 -23.99
N ARG A 113 3.13 -9.16 -24.74
CA ARG A 113 2.43 -8.17 -25.57
C ARG A 113 1.80 -7.07 -24.71
N HIS A 114 1.17 -7.44 -23.60
CA HIS A 114 0.56 -6.47 -22.66
C HIS A 114 1.63 -5.66 -21.93
N LEU A 115 2.71 -6.29 -21.48
CA LEU A 115 3.85 -5.62 -20.88
C LEU A 115 4.45 -4.58 -21.83
N SER A 116 4.69 -4.95 -23.09
CA SER A 116 5.21 -4.04 -24.11
C SER A 116 4.25 -2.88 -24.41
N ARG A 117 2.94 -3.12 -24.32
CA ARG A 117 1.93 -2.07 -24.48
C ARG A 117 1.93 -1.10 -23.29
N LEU A 118 1.91 -1.62 -22.06
CA LEU A 118 2.00 -0.79 -20.85
C LEU A 118 3.26 0.09 -20.85
N GLU A 119 4.39 -0.47 -21.31
CA GLU A 119 5.64 0.28 -21.41
C GLU A 119 5.56 1.37 -22.49
N ARG A 120 5.09 1.02 -23.69
CA ARG A 120 4.91 1.99 -24.79
C ARG A 120 3.97 3.14 -24.40
N ASP A 121 2.93 2.84 -23.63
CA ASP A 121 1.92 3.80 -23.19
C ASP A 121 2.34 4.56 -21.91
N GLY A 122 3.60 4.40 -21.45
CA GLY A 122 4.16 5.13 -20.31
C GLY A 122 3.59 4.74 -18.95
N LYS A 123 2.99 3.55 -18.85
CA LYS A 123 2.38 3.06 -17.59
C LYS A 123 3.38 2.34 -16.70
N ILE A 124 4.40 1.75 -17.29
CA ILE A 124 5.50 1.10 -16.60
C ILE A 124 6.82 1.56 -17.20
N GLN A 125 7.89 1.43 -16.43
CA GLN A 125 9.25 1.76 -16.84
C GLN A 125 10.22 0.64 -16.45
N ARG A 126 11.27 0.50 -17.26
CA ARG A 126 12.43 -0.34 -16.94
C ARG A 126 13.46 0.49 -16.17
N ARG A 127 13.94 -0.05 -15.04
CA ARG A 127 15.15 0.43 -14.38
C ARG A 127 16.26 -0.61 -14.53
N GLU A 128 17.47 -0.14 -14.79
CA GLU A 128 18.66 -0.97 -14.69
C GLU A 128 18.92 -1.25 -13.20
N ASP A 129 19.06 -2.52 -12.84
CA ASP A 129 19.50 -2.89 -11.49
C ASP A 129 20.97 -2.51 -11.34
N ARG A 130 21.26 -1.64 -10.38
CA ARG A 130 22.61 -1.13 -10.09
C ARG A 130 23.58 -2.23 -9.64
N HIS A 131 23.09 -3.40 -9.23
CA HIS A 131 23.91 -4.50 -8.71
C HIS A 131 23.98 -5.71 -9.65
N ASP A 132 23.06 -5.86 -10.60
CA ASP A 132 23.09 -6.92 -11.62
C ASP A 132 22.42 -6.44 -12.92
N SER A 133 23.23 -6.02 -13.89
CA SER A 133 22.79 -5.56 -15.22
C SER A 133 22.00 -6.59 -16.03
N ARG A 134 21.95 -7.86 -15.57
CA ARG A 134 21.11 -8.91 -16.18
C ARG A 134 19.67 -8.93 -15.65
N LYS A 135 19.38 -8.22 -14.55
CA LYS A 135 18.03 -8.07 -14.01
C LYS A 135 17.42 -6.75 -14.47
N CYS A 136 16.59 -6.83 -15.50
CA CYS A 136 15.70 -5.73 -15.83
C CYS A 136 14.61 -5.63 -14.76
N VAL A 137 14.62 -4.53 -14.00
CA VAL A 137 13.60 -4.19 -13.01
C VAL A 137 12.47 -3.45 -13.70
N ILE A 138 11.23 -3.86 -13.44
CA ILE A 138 10.00 -3.27 -13.95
C ILE A 138 9.24 -2.64 -12.79
N GLU A 139 8.80 -1.41 -12.99
CA GLU A 139 7.99 -0.67 -12.02
C GLU A 139 6.91 0.14 -12.72
N ALA A 140 5.84 0.46 -11.99
CA ALA A 140 4.85 1.44 -12.45
C ALA A 140 5.50 2.84 -12.47
N THR A 141 5.14 3.66 -13.45
CA THR A 141 5.54 5.08 -13.42
C THR A 141 4.89 5.77 -12.21
N PRO A 142 5.49 6.85 -11.67
CA PRO A 142 4.93 7.56 -10.52
C PRO A 142 3.47 8.00 -10.73
N GLU A 143 3.16 8.49 -11.94
CA GLU A 143 1.79 8.85 -12.35
C GLU A 143 0.84 7.65 -12.29
N THR A 144 1.25 6.52 -12.87
CA THR A 144 0.42 5.31 -12.88
C THR A 144 0.21 4.78 -11.47
N LEU A 145 1.23 4.81 -10.62
CA LEU A 145 1.11 4.38 -9.23
C LEU A 145 0.14 5.26 -8.45
N GLU A 146 0.14 6.57 -8.68
CA GLU A 146 -0.84 7.51 -8.10
C GLU A 146 -2.27 7.19 -8.52
N ILE A 147 -2.49 7.03 -9.83
CA ILE A 147 -3.81 6.67 -10.39
C ILE A 147 -4.30 5.35 -9.78
N MET A 148 -3.45 4.33 -9.73
CA MET A 148 -3.79 3.03 -9.16
C MET A 148 -4.14 3.12 -7.68
N ARG A 149 -3.40 3.90 -6.89
CA ARG A 149 -3.70 4.14 -5.47
C ARG A 149 -5.07 4.76 -5.28
N ASN A 150 -5.37 5.83 -6.02
CA ASN A 150 -6.66 6.51 -5.96
C ASN A 150 -7.82 5.61 -6.41
N LEU A 151 -7.61 4.83 -7.47
CA LEU A 151 -8.59 3.86 -7.95
C LEU A 151 -8.85 2.76 -6.91
N ILE A 152 -7.81 2.21 -6.29
CA ILE A 152 -7.95 1.20 -5.24
C ILE A 152 -8.77 1.74 -4.06
N VAL A 153 -8.43 2.93 -3.58
CA VAL A 153 -9.17 3.60 -2.50
C VAL A 153 -10.63 3.84 -2.88
N SER A 154 -10.90 4.19 -4.14
CA SER A 154 -12.27 4.41 -4.62
C SER A 154 -13.17 3.18 -4.52
N PHE A 155 -12.62 1.96 -4.56
CA PHE A 155 -13.40 0.73 -4.36
C PHE A 155 -13.75 0.47 -2.88
N CYS A 156 -13.12 1.19 -1.95
CA CYS A 156 -13.33 1.04 -0.51
C CYS A 156 -14.30 2.09 0.07
N VAL A 157 -14.58 3.15 -0.67
CA VAL A 157 -15.54 4.18 -0.29
C VAL A 157 -16.90 3.81 -0.89
N GLU A 158 -17.93 3.66 -0.06
CA GLU A 158 -19.29 3.48 -0.56
C GLU A 158 -19.63 4.65 -1.50
N PRO A 159 -20.20 4.40 -2.70
CA PRO A 159 -20.66 5.49 -3.54
C PRO A 159 -21.69 6.29 -2.74
N PRO A 160 -21.66 7.64 -2.81
CA PRO A 160 -22.65 8.45 -2.09
C PRO A 160 -24.04 7.97 -2.50
N LEU A 161 -24.86 7.62 -1.50
CA LEU A 161 -26.26 7.28 -1.68
C LEU A 161 -26.90 8.46 -2.44
N HIS A 162 -27.31 8.22 -3.69
CA HIS A 162 -28.15 9.13 -4.47
C HIS A 162 -29.60 9.01 -4.05
#